data_AF-A0A418G2M1-F1
#
_entry.id   AF-A0A418G2M1-F1
#
_cell.length_a   1.000
_cell.length_b   1.000
_cell.length_c   1.000
_cell.angle_alpha   90.00
_cell.angle_beta   90.00
_cell.angle_gamma   90.00
#
_symmetry.space_group_name_H-M   'P 1'
#
loop_
_entity.id
_entity.type
_entity.pdbx_description
1 polymer ?
#
loop_
_entity_poly.entity_id
_entity_poly.type
_entity_poly.pdbx_seq_one_letter_code
_entity_poly.pdbx_strand_id
1 'polypeptide(L)'
;AHGGGIRCSKDGCSKHAVSLGYCISHGGGKRCTAEGCQNASRKFGVCWSHGGKRMCLVQGCTKGPKTGGYCWAHGGKVAATPKK
;
A
#
# COMPACT_ATOMS: atom_id res chain seq x y z
N ALA A 1 -24.75 -1.88 8.84
CA ALA A 1 -23.72 -1.35 9.76
C ALA A 1 -22.34 -1.75 9.23
N HIS A 2 -21.46 -0.81 8.88
CA HIS A 2 -20.09 -1.13 8.47
C HIS A 2 -19.13 -1.07 9.67
N GLY A 3 -18.84 -2.26 10.23
CA GLY A 3 -17.56 -2.67 10.82
C GLY A 3 -16.89 -1.78 11.85
N GLY A 4 -17.26 -1.94 13.13
CA GLY A 4 -16.41 -1.58 14.27
C GLY A 4 -15.22 -2.55 14.38
N GLY A 5 -14.17 -2.32 13.58
CA GLY A 5 -12.96 -3.13 13.62
C GLY A 5 -12.24 -2.99 14.97
N ILE A 6 -11.55 -4.06 15.38
CA ILE A 6 -10.72 -4.07 16.60
C ILE A 6 -9.63 -2.98 16.54
N ARG A 7 -9.33 -2.37 17.68
CA ARG A 7 -8.25 -1.38 17.82
C ARG A 7 -6.92 -2.07 18.09
N CYS A 8 -5.84 -1.36 17.77
CA CYS A 8 -4.49 -1.80 18.04
C CYS A 8 -4.29 -2.02 19.55
N SER A 9 -3.84 -3.21 19.96
CA SER A 9 -3.52 -3.59 21.35
C SER A 9 -2.29 -2.88 21.92
N LYS A 10 -1.63 -2.03 21.15
CA LYS A 10 -0.50 -1.22 21.63
C LYS A 10 -1.06 -0.10 22.49
N ASP A 11 -0.54 0.03 23.70
CA ASP A 11 -0.91 1.10 24.62
C ASP A 11 -0.85 2.48 23.95
N GLY A 12 -1.90 3.29 24.15
CA GLY A 12 -2.05 4.60 23.53
C GLY A 12 -2.31 4.63 22.01
N CYS A 13 -2.45 3.48 21.34
CA CYS A 13 -2.66 3.45 19.88
C CYS A 13 -4.14 3.42 19.48
N SER A 14 -4.65 4.52 18.95
CA SER A 14 -6.05 4.62 18.47
C SER A 14 -6.29 4.03 17.08
N LYS A 15 -5.24 3.50 16.42
CA LYS A 15 -5.33 2.96 15.05
C LYS A 15 -6.10 1.62 15.04
N HIS A 16 -6.74 1.32 13.92
CA HIS A 16 -7.36 0.02 13.72
C HIS A 16 -6.31 -1.08 13.61
N ALA A 17 -6.57 -2.20 14.25
CA ALA A 17 -5.78 -3.40 14.07
C ALA A 17 -6.11 -4.03 12.72
N VAL A 18 -5.05 -4.47 12.04
CA VAL A 18 -5.12 -5.11 10.72
C VAL A 18 -5.03 -6.63 10.90
N SER A 19 -4.11 -7.11 11.73
CA SER A 19 -3.93 -8.52 12.07
C SER A 19 -3.21 -8.63 13.41
N LEU A 20 -3.31 -9.80 14.06
CA LEU A 20 -2.64 -10.08 15.35
C LEU A 20 -2.97 -9.09 16.48
N GLY A 21 -4.11 -8.37 16.39
CA GLY A 21 -4.45 -7.32 17.34
C GLY A 21 -3.68 -6.01 17.17
N TYR A 22 -2.78 -5.88 16.18
CA TYR A 22 -1.97 -4.68 16.00
C TYR A 22 -2.30 -3.92 14.71
N CYS A 23 -2.00 -2.62 14.67
CA CYS A 23 -2.06 -1.83 13.44
C CYS A 23 -0.83 -2.09 12.56
N ILE A 24 -0.84 -1.57 11.33
CA ILE A 24 0.27 -1.75 10.38
C ILE A 24 1.64 -1.29 10.92
N SER A 25 1.67 -0.22 11.71
CA SER A 25 2.89 0.31 12.32
C SER A 25 3.37 -0.55 13.49
N HIS A 26 2.47 -1.21 14.20
CA HIS A 26 2.77 -2.03 15.38
C HIS A 26 2.82 -3.53 15.08
N GLY A 27 2.88 -3.94 13.81
CA GLY A 27 3.13 -5.32 13.41
C GLY A 27 1.92 -6.11 12.95
N GLY A 28 0.75 -5.49 12.79
CA GLY A 28 -0.42 -6.17 12.21
C GLY A 28 -0.41 -6.25 10.68
N GLY A 29 0.61 -5.73 10.01
CA GLY A 29 0.79 -5.88 8.57
C GLY A 29 1.91 -6.87 8.25
N LYS A 30 1.82 -7.52 7.07
CA LYS A 30 2.94 -8.28 6.51
C LYS A 30 4.18 -7.38 6.40
N ARG A 31 5.34 -7.89 6.80
CA ARG A 31 6.62 -7.18 6.67
C ARG A 31 7.22 -7.40 5.29
N CYS A 32 8.08 -6.47 4.90
CA CYS A 32 8.92 -6.61 3.71
C CYS A 32 9.81 -7.84 3.86
N THR A 33 9.89 -8.67 2.84
CA THR A 33 10.75 -9.86 2.79
C THR A 33 12.21 -9.51 2.53
N ALA A 34 12.51 -8.29 2.10
CA ALA A 34 13.88 -7.81 1.95
C ALA A 34 14.63 -7.84 3.29
N GLU A 35 15.85 -8.34 3.26
CA GLU A 35 16.69 -8.50 4.45
C GLU A 35 16.91 -7.18 5.18
N GLY A 36 16.75 -7.20 6.51
CA GLY A 36 16.84 -6.00 7.35
C GLY A 36 15.72 -4.97 7.18
N CYS A 37 14.72 -5.21 6.31
CA CYS A 37 13.66 -4.23 6.06
C CYS A 37 12.48 -4.39 7.03
N GLN A 38 12.31 -3.43 7.94
CA GLN A 38 11.18 -3.41 8.89
C GLN A 38 9.91 -2.78 8.31
N ASN A 39 9.94 -2.30 7.06
CA ASN A 39 8.78 -1.67 6.44
C ASN A 39 7.65 -2.66 6.18
N ALA A 40 6.42 -2.15 6.15
CA ALA A 40 5.27 -2.97 5.78
C ALA A 40 5.31 -3.33 4.28
N SER A 41 5.11 -4.61 3.99
CA SER A 41 4.87 -5.11 2.63
C SER A 41 3.53 -4.57 2.12
N ARG A 42 3.53 -4.09 0.88
CA ARG A 42 2.30 -3.69 0.18
C ARG A 42 1.84 -4.74 -0.82
N LYS A 43 2.76 -5.19 -1.67
CA LYS A 43 2.49 -6.17 -2.73
C LYS A 43 3.73 -7.03 -2.94
N PHE A 44 3.52 -8.27 -3.35
CA PHE A 44 4.61 -9.22 -3.64
C PHE A 44 5.57 -9.46 -2.46
N GLY A 45 5.12 -9.26 -1.22
CA GLY A 45 5.95 -9.44 -0.03
C GLY A 45 6.93 -8.30 0.24
N VAL A 46 6.98 -7.24 -0.57
CA VAL A 46 7.96 -6.16 -0.46
C VAL A 46 7.33 -4.80 -0.17
N CYS A 47 8.10 -3.89 0.44
CA CYS A 47 7.68 -2.52 0.73
C CYS A 47 7.80 -1.60 -0.49
N TRP A 48 7.38 -0.35 -0.37
CA TRP A 48 7.44 0.63 -1.47
C TRP A 48 8.82 0.77 -2.11
N SER A 49 9.88 0.83 -1.30
CA SER A 49 11.26 0.98 -1.75
C SER A 49 11.80 -0.27 -2.44
N HIS A 50 11.33 -1.46 -2.02
CA HIS A 50 11.78 -2.76 -2.52
C HIS A 50 10.87 -3.34 -3.61
N GLY A 51 10.00 -2.54 -4.25
CA GLY A 51 9.19 -2.98 -5.40
C GLY A 51 7.71 -3.26 -5.11
N GLY A 52 7.25 -3.00 -3.89
CA GLY A 52 5.83 -3.11 -3.51
C GLY A 52 4.96 -1.98 -4.06
N LYS A 53 5.56 -1.01 -4.78
CA LYS A 53 4.83 0.01 -5.53
C LYS A 53 4.30 -0.60 -6.82
N ARG A 54 3.07 -0.24 -7.21
CA ARG A 54 2.61 -0.55 -8.57
C ARG A 54 3.49 0.22 -9.54
N MET A 55 3.86 -0.43 -10.64
CA MET A 55 4.59 0.18 -11.75
C MET A 55 3.66 0.36 -12.93
N CYS A 56 4.05 1.22 -13.85
CA CYS A 56 3.39 1.33 -15.14
C CYS A 56 3.42 -0.04 -15.83
N LEU A 57 2.33 -0.45 -16.47
CA LEU A 57 2.22 -1.74 -17.17
C LEU A 57 3.08 -1.82 -18.44
N VAL A 58 3.61 -0.68 -18.91
CA VAL A 58 4.52 -0.63 -20.05
C VAL A 58 5.87 -1.22 -19.63
N GLN A 59 6.34 -2.21 -20.40
CA GLN A 59 7.61 -2.88 -20.17
C GLN A 59 8.77 -1.87 -20.12
N GLY A 60 9.67 -2.05 -19.14
CA GLY A 60 10.81 -1.14 -18.92
C GLY A 60 10.47 0.20 -18.26
N CYS A 61 9.20 0.50 -17.98
CA CYS A 61 8.83 1.75 -17.33
C CYS A 61 8.95 1.66 -15.80
N THR A 62 9.82 2.49 -15.21
CA THR A 62 10.03 2.56 -13.75
C THR A 62 9.08 3.54 -13.04
N LYS A 63 8.24 4.25 -13.80
CA LYS A 63 7.30 5.24 -13.28
C LYS A 63 6.08 4.56 -12.64
N GLY A 64 5.55 5.16 -11.58
CA GLY A 64 4.31 4.71 -10.94
C GLY A 64 3.07 5.02 -11.79
N PRO A 65 2.04 4.16 -11.78
CA PRO A 65 0.82 4.38 -12.51
C PRO A 65 -0.08 5.39 -11.79
N LYS A 66 -0.73 6.26 -12.57
CA LYS A 66 -1.72 7.24 -12.10
C LYS A 66 -3.13 6.66 -12.19
N THR A 67 -3.56 6.29 -13.40
CA THR A 67 -4.86 5.63 -13.66
C THR A 67 -4.67 4.45 -14.60
N GLY A 68 -5.56 3.46 -14.54
CA GLY A 68 -5.57 2.31 -15.45
C GLY A 68 -4.30 1.44 -15.45
N GLY A 69 -3.41 1.59 -14.47
CA GLY A 69 -2.11 0.89 -14.49
C GLY A 69 -1.02 1.58 -15.32
N TYR A 70 -1.23 2.82 -15.76
CA TYR A 70 -0.29 3.55 -16.61
C TYR A 70 0.22 4.85 -15.98
N CYS A 71 1.46 5.26 -16.30
CA CYS A 71 2.03 6.53 -15.86
C CYS A 71 1.63 7.69 -16.78
N TRP A 72 1.98 8.93 -16.42
CA TRP A 72 1.64 10.14 -17.21
C TRP A 72 2.09 10.08 -18.68
N ALA A 73 3.21 9.41 -18.94
CA ALA A 73 3.75 9.25 -20.29
C ALA A 73 3.09 8.11 -21.09
N HIS A 74 2.41 7.17 -20.42
CA HIS A 74 1.92 5.93 -21.02
C HIS A 74 0.40 5.78 -20.93
N GLY A 75 -0.36 6.89 -20.98
CA GLY A 75 -1.83 6.84 -20.96
C GLY A 75 -2.46 6.94 -19.57
N GLY A 76 -1.66 7.15 -18.51
CA GLY A 76 -2.12 7.46 -17.16
C GLY A 76 -2.63 8.89 -17.00
N LYS A 77 -3.25 9.47 -18.02
CA LYS A 77 -3.95 10.74 -17.88
C LYS A 77 -5.22 10.43 -17.11
N VAL A 78 -5.39 11.03 -15.93
CA VAL A 78 -6.65 10.95 -15.20
C VAL A 78 -7.73 11.42 -16.17
N ALA A 79 -8.56 10.50 -16.67
CA ALA A 79 -9.81 10.90 -17.27
C ALA A 79 -10.48 11.76 -16.21
N ALA A 80 -10.68 13.05 -16.52
CA ALA A 80 -11.29 13.99 -15.62
C ALA A 80 -12.60 13.36 -15.15
N THR A 81 -12.63 12.86 -13.91
CA THR A 81 -13.84 12.32 -13.34
C THR A 81 -14.74 13.53 -13.16
N PRO A 82 -15.94 13.58 -13.76
CA PRO A 82 -16.88 14.63 -13.42
C PRO A 82 -17.14 14.48 -11.92
N LYS A 83 -16.75 15.50 -11.14
CA LYS A 83 -17.23 15.67 -9.77
C LYS A 83 -18.74 15.79 -9.89
N LYS A 84 -19.44 14.74 -9.47
CA LYS A 84 -20.86 14.81 -9.11
C LYS A 84 -21.01 15.65 -7.85
#